data_AF-A0A2Z5EN18-F1
#
_entry.id   AF-A0A2Z5EN18-F1
#
_cell.length_a   1.000
_cell.length_b   1.000
_cell.length_c   1.000
_cell.angle_alpha   90.00
_cell.angle_beta   90.00
_cell.angle_gamma   90.00
#
_symmetry.space_group_name_H-M   'P 1'
#
loop_
_entity.id
_entity.type
_entity.pdbx_description
1 polymer ?
#
loop_
_entity_poly.entity_id
_entity_poly.type
_entity_poly.pdbx_seq_one_letter_code
_entity_poly.pdbx_strand_id
1 'polypeptide(L)'
;GSTVWTGKDAWHLRSLVLTEPVDLIIGPSHLKGVAREADVPLVRYGFPVFDRHHLHRYPIVGYAGALNLLTWIVNAVLEELDRKAPDFGLDIVR
;
A
#
# COMPACT_ATOMS: atom_id res chain seq x y z
N GLY A 1 16.95 -2.78 9.46
CA GLY A 1 16.97 -1.40 9.99
C GLY A 1 16.14 -0.52 9.08
N SER A 2 15.58 0.58 9.57
CA SER A 2 14.84 1.53 8.74
C SER A 2 15.71 2.71 8.33
N THR A 3 15.46 3.25 7.13
CA THR A 3 16.21 4.36 6.54
C THR A 3 15.25 5.49 6.20
N VAL A 4 15.64 6.74 6.46
CA VAL A 4 14.82 7.93 6.19
C VAL A 4 15.47 8.75 5.08
N TRP A 5 14.72 9.02 4.01
CA TRP A 5 15.18 9.78 2.84
C TRP A 5 14.43 11.10 2.72
N THR A 6 15.10 12.21 3.03
CA THR A 6 14.54 13.57 2.90
C THR A 6 14.96 14.22 1.57
N GLY A 7 14.11 15.08 1.01
CA GLY A 7 14.37 15.78 -0.26
C GLY A 7 14.43 14.86 -1.49
N LYS A 8 13.85 13.66 -1.40
CA LYS A 8 13.73 12.69 -2.50
C LYS A 8 12.32 12.68 -3.05
N ASP A 9 12.18 12.27 -4.31
CA ASP A 9 10.90 12.19 -5.02
C ASP A 9 10.46 10.73 -5.23
N ALA A 10 9.33 10.54 -5.91
CA ALA A 10 8.78 9.23 -6.23
C ALA A 10 9.68 8.41 -7.19
N TRP A 11 10.52 9.06 -7.98
CA TRP A 11 11.47 8.38 -8.87
C TRP A 11 12.62 7.74 -8.08
N HIS A 12 13.10 8.42 -7.04
CA HIS A 12 14.05 7.83 -6.09
C HIS A 12 13.42 6.67 -5.32
N LEU A 13 12.17 6.83 -4.86
CA LEU A 13 11.43 5.75 -4.20
C LEU A 13 11.30 4.53 -5.10
N ARG A 14 11.01 4.72 -6.39
CA ARG A 14 10.97 3.65 -7.38
C ARG A 14 12.26 2.86 -7.42
N SER A 15 13.40 3.53 -7.50
CA SER A 15 14.71 2.84 -7.50
C SER A 15 14.92 2.04 -6.23
N LEU A 16 14.58 2.61 -5.06
CA LEU A 16 14.71 1.94 -3.76
C LEU A 16 13.88 0.66 -3.67
N VAL A 17 12.60 0.73 -4.02
CA VAL A 17 11.69 -0.42 -3.96
C VAL A 17 12.11 -1.54 -4.92
N LEU A 18 12.75 -1.20 -6.05
CA LEU A 18 13.25 -2.19 -7.00
C LEU A 18 14.57 -2.84 -6.56
N THR A 19 15.45 -2.11 -5.87
CA THR A 19 16.72 -2.66 -5.35
C THR A 19 16.55 -3.40 -4.04
N GLU A 20 15.63 -2.91 -3.20
CA GLU A 20 15.30 -3.44 -1.88
C GLU A 20 13.78 -3.70 -1.85
N PRO A 21 13.33 -4.92 -2.20
CA PRO A 21 11.90 -5.22 -2.32
C PRO A 21 11.20 -5.12 -0.97
N VAL A 22 9.97 -4.61 -1.01
CA VAL A 22 9.09 -4.42 0.15
C VAL A 22 7.75 -5.11 -0.08
N ASP A 23 7.07 -5.49 1.00
CA ASP A 23 5.77 -6.19 0.90
C ASP A 23 4.59 -5.25 0.61
N LEU A 24 4.72 -3.96 0.97
CA LEU A 24 3.64 -2.99 0.90
C LEU A 24 4.17 -1.57 0.67
N ILE A 25 3.47 -0.80 -0.17
CA ILE A 25 3.67 0.65 -0.31
C ILE A 25 2.48 1.37 0.28
N ILE A 26 2.72 2.41 1.08
CA ILE A 26 1.68 3.29 1.64
C ILE A 26 1.91 4.70 1.11
N GLY A 27 0.91 5.30 0.45
CA GLY A 27 1.03 6.66 -0.06
C GLY A 27 -0.07 7.13 -1.01
N PRO A 28 0.12 8.26 -1.70
CA PRO A 28 -0.87 8.86 -2.60
C PRO A 28 -0.93 8.17 -3.97
N SER A 29 -1.91 8.56 -4.80
CA SER A 29 -2.14 7.97 -6.13
C SER A 29 -0.94 8.07 -7.08
N HIS A 30 -0.01 9.01 -6.86
CA HIS A 30 1.21 9.14 -7.65
C HIS A 30 2.09 7.89 -7.64
N LEU A 31 2.03 7.10 -6.57
CA LEU A 31 2.82 5.88 -6.42
C LEU A 31 2.25 4.68 -7.18
N LYS A 32 1.09 4.81 -7.83
CA LYS A 32 0.47 3.72 -8.61
C LYS A 32 1.40 3.16 -9.68
N GLY A 33 2.17 4.02 -10.35
CA GLY A 33 3.14 3.60 -11.36
C GLY A 33 4.26 2.75 -10.75
N VAL A 34 4.82 3.21 -9.63
CA VAL A 34 5.87 2.52 -8.89
C VAL A 34 5.40 1.16 -8.38
N ALA A 35 4.22 1.12 -7.77
CA ALA A 35 3.61 -0.09 -7.24
C ALA A 35 3.40 -1.16 -8.34
N ARG A 36 2.94 -0.73 -9.52
CA ARG A 36 2.76 -1.63 -10.67
C ARG A 36 4.09 -2.18 -11.18
N GLU A 37 5.14 -1.35 -11.22
CA GLU A 37 6.45 -1.78 -11.72
C GLU A 37 7.17 -2.70 -10.74
N ALA A 38 6.98 -2.51 -9.44
CA ALA A 38 7.56 -3.35 -8.41
C ALA A 38 6.76 -4.63 -8.11
N ASP A 39 5.54 -4.77 -8.65
CA ASP A 39 4.56 -5.80 -8.29
C ASP A 39 4.26 -5.86 -6.78
N VAL A 40 4.11 -4.68 -6.17
CA VAL A 40 3.84 -4.52 -4.73
C VAL A 40 2.49 -3.81 -4.52
N PRO A 41 1.63 -4.29 -3.60
CA PRO A 41 0.36 -3.63 -3.31
C PRO A 41 0.54 -2.20 -2.75
N LEU A 42 -0.34 -1.29 -3.19
CA LEU A 42 -0.39 0.11 -2.76
C LEU A 42 -1.62 0.40 -1.92
N VAL A 43 -1.41 0.67 -0.62
CA VAL A 43 -2.43 1.22 0.28
C VAL A 43 -2.48 2.73 0.09
N ARG A 44 -3.64 3.22 -0.37
CA ARG A 44 -3.85 4.65 -0.63
C ARG A 44 -4.11 5.37 0.69
N TYR A 45 -3.10 6.09 1.14
CA TYR A 45 -3.14 6.87 2.37
C TYR A 45 -2.38 8.18 2.19
N GLY A 46 -2.99 9.30 2.57
CA GLY A 46 -2.46 10.64 2.33
C GLY A 46 -3.16 11.36 1.18
N PHE A 47 -2.43 12.28 0.54
CA PHE A 47 -2.98 13.18 -0.48
C PHE A 47 -1.98 13.37 -1.64
N PRO A 48 -2.45 13.48 -2.91
CA PRO A 48 -3.83 13.31 -3.37
C PRO A 48 -4.21 11.85 -3.65
N VAL A 49 -5.49 11.54 -3.51
CA VAL A 49 -6.08 10.25 -3.92
C VAL A 49 -7.10 10.49 -5.03
N PHE A 50 -6.67 10.35 -6.28
CA PHE A 50 -7.49 10.65 -7.47
C PHE A 50 -8.21 9.42 -8.03
N ASP A 51 -7.63 8.24 -7.87
CA ASP A 51 -8.08 7.00 -8.52
C ASP A 51 -9.01 6.14 -7.65
N ARG A 52 -9.48 6.69 -6.52
CA ARG A 52 -10.49 6.09 -5.64
C ARG A 52 -11.44 7.17 -5.15
N HIS A 53 -12.73 6.87 -5.18
CA HIS A 53 -13.76 7.82 -4.77
C HIS A 53 -14.00 7.74 -3.26
N HIS A 54 -14.34 8.89 -2.67
CA HIS A 54 -14.82 9.04 -1.29
C HIS A 54 -13.85 8.65 -0.15
N LEU A 55 -12.60 8.28 -0.43
CA LEU A 55 -11.62 7.97 0.63
C LEU A 55 -11.34 9.16 1.57
N HIS A 56 -11.50 10.39 1.09
CA HIS A 56 -11.38 11.60 1.91
C HIS A 56 -12.45 11.72 3.01
N ARG A 57 -13.53 10.93 2.99
CA ARG A 57 -14.59 10.96 4.00
C ARG A 57 -14.23 10.17 5.26
N TYR A 58 -13.30 9.23 5.15
CA TYR A 58 -12.88 8.41 6.28
C TYR A 58 -11.85 9.16 7.11
N PRO A 59 -11.96 9.15 8.46
CA PRO A 59 -10.96 9.75 9.30
C PRO A 59 -9.63 9.03 9.15
N ILE A 60 -8.54 9.81 9.20
CA ILE A 60 -7.14 9.33 9.20
C ILE A 60 -6.43 9.62 10.54
N VAL A 61 -7.11 10.30 11.46
CA VAL A 61 -6.58 10.69 12.79
C VAL A 61 -7.40 10.06 13.91
N GLY A 62 -6.76 9.90 15.07
CA GLY A 62 -7.36 9.28 16.25
C GLY A 62 -7.59 7.78 16.11
N TYR A 63 -8.27 7.17 17.08
CA TYR A 63 -8.53 5.74 17.10
C TYR A 63 -9.35 5.25 15.90
N ALA A 64 -10.33 6.05 15.47
CA ALA A 64 -11.11 5.74 14.27
C ALA A 64 -10.23 5.71 13.00
N GLY A 65 -9.29 6.65 12.86
CA GLY A 65 -8.35 6.65 11.74
C GLY A 65 -7.34 5.52 11.79
N ALA A 66 -6.83 5.19 12.98
CA ALA A 66 -5.95 4.04 13.17
C ALA A 66 -6.66 2.73 12.78
N LEU A 67 -7.93 2.56 13.15
CA LEU A 67 -8.74 1.40 12.78
C LEU A 67 -8.97 1.30 11.26
N ASN A 68 -9.25 2.43 10.60
CA ASN A 68 -9.36 2.47 9.13
C ASN A 68 -8.04 2.07 8.46
N LEU A 69 -6.92 2.64 8.90
CA LEU A 69 -5.60 2.32 8.35
C LEU A 69 -5.27 0.85 8.54
N LEU A 70 -5.48 0.31 9.74
CA LEU A 70 -5.29 -1.12 10.03
C LEU A 70 -6.13 -1.98 9.09
N THR A 71 -7.42 -1.65 8.94
CA THR A 71 -8.35 -2.39 8.07
C THR A 71 -7.87 -2.39 6.62
N TRP A 72 -7.42 -1.25 6.10
CA TRP A 72 -6.91 -1.15 4.73
C TRP A 72 -5.60 -1.89 4.51
N ILE A 73 -4.70 -1.89 5.49
CA ILE A 73 -3.44 -2.66 5.43
C ILE A 73 -3.74 -4.16 5.40
N VAL A 74 -4.55 -4.66 6.35
CA VAL A 74 -4.86 -6.09 6.46
C VAL A 74 -5.55 -6.58 5.19
N ASN A 75 -6.56 -5.85 4.69
CA ASN A 75 -7.25 -6.25 3.48
C ASN A 75 -6.32 -6.26 2.25
N ALA A 76 -5.38 -5.32 2.14
CA ALA A 76 -4.40 -5.32 1.05
C ALA A 76 -3.44 -6.52 1.12
N VAL A 77 -3.03 -6.91 2.33
CA VAL A 77 -2.19 -8.11 2.53
C VAL A 77 -2.98 -9.38 2.21
N LEU A 78 -4.23 -9.50 2.65
CA LEU A 78 -5.08 -10.65 2.36
C LEU A 78 -5.36 -10.79 0.86
N GLU A 79 -5.67 -9.69 0.18
CA GLU A 79 -5.89 -9.66 -1.27
C GLU A 79 -4.61 -10.07 -2.03
N GLU A 80 -3.45 -9.64 -1.56
CA GLU A 80 -2.15 -10.02 -2.15
C GLU A 80 -1.83 -11.50 -1.92
N LEU A 81 -2.13 -12.03 -0.74
CA LEU A 81 -1.98 -13.45 -0.43
C LEU A 81 -2.92 -14.30 -1.31
N ASP A 82 -4.16 -13.88 -1.53
CA ASP A 82 -5.09 -14.55 -2.45
C ASP A 82 -4.61 -14.48 -3.90
N ARG A 83 -4.09 -13.33 -4.33
CA ARG A 83 -3.53 -13.15 -5.68
C ARG A 83 -2.35 -14.08 -5.96
N LYS A 84 -1.55 -14.39 -4.93
CA LYS A 84 -0.37 -15.26 -5.01
C LYS A 84 -0.63 -16.71 -4.60
N ALA A 85 -1.82 -17.03 -4.09
CA ALA A 85 -2.15 -18.35 -3.62
C ALA A 85 -2.23 -19.36 -4.78
N PRO A 86 -1.62 -20.54 -4.67
CA PRO A 86 -1.90 -21.64 -5.58
C PRO A 86 -3.32 -22.18 -5.34
N ASP A 87 -3.89 -22.93 -6.30
CA ASP A 87 -5.28 -23.43 -6.22
C ASP A 87 -5.61 -24.18 -4.92
N PHE A 88 -4.61 -24.85 -4.32
CA PHE A 88 -4.76 -25.59 -3.07
C PHE A 88 -4.60 -24.74 -1.79
N GLY A 89 -4.09 -23.51 -1.91
CA GLY A 89 -3.85 -22.58 -0.80
C GLY A 89 -4.86 -21.43 -0.73
N LEU A 90 -5.97 -21.54 -1.48
CA LEU A 90 -7.05 -20.58 -1.47
C LEU A 90 -8.04 -20.89 -0.35
N ASP A 91 -7.70 -20.42 0.85
CA ASP A 91 -8.51 -20.63 2.05
C ASP A 91 -9.73 -19.69 2.12
N ILE A 92 -10.88 -20.22 2.54
CA ILE A 92 -12.10 -19.43 2.77
C ILE A 92 -12.06 -18.63 4.08
N VAL A 93 -11.22 -19.03 5.03
CA VAL A 93 -11.02 -18.39 6.34
C VAL A 93 -9.52 -18.23 6.57
N ARG A 94 -9.11 -17.06 7.05
CA ARG A 94 -7.71 -16.74 7.40
C ARG A 94 -7.62 -16.09 8.77
#